data_AF-T0PSE1-F1
#
_entry.id   AF-T0PSE1-F1
#
_cell.length_a   1.000
_cell.length_b   1.000
_cell.length_c   1.000
_cell.angle_alpha   90.00
_cell.angle_beta   90.00
_cell.angle_gamma   90.00
#
_symmetry.space_group_name_H-M   'P 1'
#
loop_
_entity.id
_entity.type
_entity.pdbx_description
1 polymer ?
#
loop_
_entity_poly.entity_id
_entity_poly.type
_entity_poly.pdbx_seq_one_letter_code
_entity_poly.pdbx_strand_id
1 'polypeptide(L)'
;MDTPARSSTVRRCSRDGCLNQVYARALCVRHGGKKQCRVEGCSTYARGGAFCFKHGGRITRRYCIEPGCAKQAHARQRCVRHGGGRKCKVNECEYLAKYSGYCRRHTTATVASFVNEETPSSTSAVDAMDIEFDMLTLLAQPTSDAEDTDDEAARHGIDWIHTLNESPP
;
A
#
# COMPACT_ATOMS: atom_id res chain seq x y z
N MET A 1 -8.15 29.81 26.35
CA MET A 1 -7.19 29.20 25.40
C MET A 1 -7.67 27.78 25.16
N ASP A 2 -8.65 27.67 24.28
CA ASP A 2 -9.44 26.46 24.11
C ASP A 2 -8.69 25.47 23.24
N THR A 3 -8.41 24.30 23.80
CA THR A 3 -7.80 23.19 23.06
C THR A 3 -8.79 22.74 21.98
N PRO A 4 -8.43 22.73 20.68
CA PRO A 4 -9.34 22.30 19.63
C PRO A 4 -9.73 20.83 19.84
N ALA A 5 -10.98 20.60 20.21
CA ALA A 5 -11.51 19.27 20.43
C ALA A 5 -11.34 18.42 19.16
N ARG A 6 -10.82 17.19 19.33
CA ARG A 6 -10.61 16.24 18.22
C ARG A 6 -11.95 15.87 17.61
N SER A 7 -12.36 16.60 16.57
CA SER A 7 -13.60 16.38 15.83
C SER A 7 -13.51 15.11 14.98
N SER A 8 -13.55 13.96 15.64
CA SER A 8 -13.87 12.70 14.98
C SER A 8 -15.36 12.73 14.67
N THR A 9 -15.70 13.20 13.46
CA THR A 9 -17.06 13.18 12.91
C THR A 9 -17.49 11.74 12.64
N VAL A 10 -17.87 11.04 13.72
CA VAL A 10 -18.40 9.68 13.69
C VAL A 10 -19.67 9.70 12.85
N ARG A 11 -19.61 9.12 11.64
CA ARG A 11 -20.78 9.04 10.75
C ARG A 11 -21.90 8.27 11.46
N ARG A 12 -23.10 8.84 11.45
CA ARG A 12 -24.33 8.23 11.97
C ARG A 12 -24.98 7.33 10.93
N CYS A 13 -25.75 6.36 11.39
CA CYS A 13 -26.52 5.43 10.58
C CYS A 13 -27.48 6.18 9.64
N SER A 14 -27.53 5.81 8.36
CA SER A 14 -28.43 6.37 7.35
C SER A 14 -29.90 5.96 7.49
N ARG A 15 -30.29 5.39 8.64
CA ARG A 15 -31.69 5.09 8.94
C ARG A 15 -32.22 6.28 9.71
N ASP A 16 -33.36 6.81 9.28
CA ASP A 16 -33.95 7.98 9.91
C ASP A 16 -34.12 7.81 11.44
N GLY A 17 -33.94 8.91 12.17
CA GLY A 17 -33.90 8.96 13.64
C GLY A 17 -32.73 8.20 14.32
N CYS A 18 -31.85 7.51 13.59
CA CYS A 18 -30.86 6.62 14.20
C CYS A 18 -29.54 7.33 14.59
N LEU A 19 -29.32 7.49 15.89
CA LEU A 19 -28.09 8.10 16.44
C LEU A 19 -26.87 7.16 16.47
N ASN A 20 -27.03 5.87 16.15
CA ASN A 20 -25.93 4.90 16.20
C ASN A 20 -24.86 5.16 15.14
N GLN A 21 -23.60 4.89 15.49
CA GLN A 21 -22.47 4.91 14.56
C GLN A 21 -22.64 3.92 13.39
N VAL A 22 -22.21 4.33 12.18
CA VAL A 22 -22.07 3.44 11.02
C VAL A 22 -21.05 2.34 11.31
N TYR A 23 -21.43 1.09 11.07
CA TYR A 23 -20.50 -0.04 11.05
C TYR A 23 -19.98 -0.30 9.63
N ALA A 24 -20.87 -0.42 8.65
CA ALA A 24 -20.56 -0.55 7.22
C ALA A 24 -21.80 -0.22 6.38
N ARG A 25 -21.64 0.03 5.08
CA ARG A 25 -22.76 0.32 4.15
C ARG A 25 -23.68 1.46 4.62
N ALA A 26 -23.10 2.50 5.22
CA ALA A 26 -23.82 3.61 5.89
C ALA A 26 -24.77 3.20 7.04
N LEU A 27 -24.79 1.94 7.47
CA LEU A 27 -25.73 1.41 8.46
C LEU A 27 -25.03 0.96 9.74
N CYS A 28 -25.70 1.11 10.88
CA CYS A 28 -25.25 0.55 12.16
C CYS A 28 -25.50 -0.97 12.24
N VAL A 29 -24.98 -1.63 13.27
CA VAL A 29 -25.11 -3.10 13.45
C VAL A 29 -26.59 -3.54 13.47
N ARG A 30 -27.47 -2.82 14.16
CA ARG A 30 -28.92 -3.11 14.23
C ARG A 30 -29.64 -2.94 12.89
N HIS A 31 -29.21 -2.00 12.06
CA HIS A 31 -29.85 -1.68 10.78
C HIS A 31 -29.16 -2.34 9.58
N GLY A 32 -28.53 -3.51 9.78
CA GLY A 32 -27.97 -4.30 8.68
C GLY A 32 -26.54 -3.93 8.26
N GLY A 33 -25.83 -3.09 9.01
CA GLY A 33 -24.40 -2.80 8.77
C GLY A 33 -23.52 -4.05 8.91
N LYS A 34 -23.85 -4.96 9.82
CA LYS A 34 -23.15 -6.25 9.99
C LYS A 34 -23.89 -7.38 9.26
N LYS A 35 -23.16 -8.24 8.54
CA LYS A 35 -23.77 -9.39 7.83
C LYS A 35 -24.35 -10.39 8.84
N GLN A 36 -25.58 -10.84 8.58
CA GLN A 36 -26.20 -11.96 9.30
C GLN A 36 -25.72 -13.31 8.75
N CYS A 37 -25.96 -14.38 9.49
CA CYS A 37 -25.83 -15.75 8.99
C CYS A 37 -26.87 -16.01 7.89
N ARG A 38 -26.47 -16.72 6.82
CA ARG A 38 -27.37 -17.09 5.71
C ARG A 38 -28.27 -18.31 6.00
N VAL A 39 -28.05 -19.01 7.11
CA VAL A 39 -28.93 -20.11 7.55
C VAL A 39 -30.25 -19.54 8.02
N GLU A 40 -31.35 -20.09 7.51
CA GLU A 40 -32.72 -19.66 7.84
C GLU A 40 -33.01 -19.78 9.34
N GLY A 41 -33.85 -18.88 9.86
CA GLY A 41 -34.10 -18.75 11.31
C GLY A 41 -32.91 -18.26 12.16
N CYS A 42 -31.69 -18.14 11.62
CA CYS A 42 -30.52 -17.77 12.40
C CYS A 42 -30.35 -16.25 12.56
N SER A 43 -30.71 -15.72 13.72
CA SER A 43 -30.53 -14.29 14.09
C SER A 43 -29.09 -13.88 14.44
N THR A 44 -28.10 -14.76 14.26
CA THR A 44 -26.70 -14.51 14.66
C THR A 44 -25.84 -13.99 13.51
N TYR A 45 -24.88 -13.12 13.84
CA TYR A 45 -24.00 -12.50 12.85
C TYR A 45 -22.96 -13.44 12.24
N ALA A 46 -22.66 -13.23 10.96
CA ALA A 46 -21.59 -13.92 10.26
C ALA A 46 -20.18 -13.62 10.83
N ARG A 47 -19.27 -14.58 10.68
CA ARG A 47 -17.88 -14.59 11.21
C ARG A 47 -16.88 -14.90 10.09
N GLY A 48 -16.95 -14.13 9.01
CA GLY A 48 -16.28 -14.44 7.74
C GLY A 48 -17.22 -15.17 6.78
N GLY A 49 -17.10 -14.89 5.48
CA GLY A 49 -18.04 -15.43 4.47
C GLY A 49 -19.49 -15.01 4.72
N ALA A 50 -20.38 -15.99 4.75
CA ALA A 50 -21.84 -15.83 4.87
C ALA A 50 -22.46 -16.45 6.15
N PHE A 51 -21.65 -17.06 7.03
CA PHE A 51 -22.16 -17.88 8.13
C PHE A 51 -21.62 -17.44 9.49
N CYS A 52 -22.33 -17.76 10.57
CA CYS A 52 -21.86 -17.57 11.95
C CYS A 52 -20.97 -18.74 12.41
N PHE A 53 -20.34 -18.62 13.59
CA PHE A 53 -19.45 -19.66 14.12
C PHE A 53 -20.10 -21.05 14.22
N LYS A 54 -21.38 -21.12 14.66
CA LYS A 54 -22.14 -22.37 14.75
C LYS A 54 -22.45 -23.00 13.39
N HIS A 55 -22.44 -22.22 12.31
CA HIS A 55 -22.80 -22.65 10.96
C HIS A 55 -21.60 -22.62 9.99
N GLY A 56 -20.38 -22.85 10.50
CA GLY A 56 -19.15 -22.96 9.68
C GLY A 56 -18.44 -21.65 9.33
N GLY A 57 -18.93 -20.52 9.86
CA GLY A 57 -18.36 -19.19 9.71
C GLY A 57 -17.04 -19.03 10.46
N ARG A 58 -15.95 -18.97 9.70
CA ARG A 58 -14.58 -18.87 10.21
C ARG A 58 -13.80 -17.77 9.49
N ILE A 59 -12.96 -17.07 10.25
CA ILE A 59 -12.01 -16.09 9.69
C ILE A 59 -10.79 -16.89 9.20
N THR A 60 -10.59 -16.96 7.89
CA THR A 60 -9.42 -17.60 7.29
C THR A 60 -8.16 -16.82 7.65
N ARG A 61 -7.31 -17.39 8.52
CA ARG A 61 -5.98 -16.84 8.81
C ARG A 61 -5.10 -17.04 7.58
N ARG A 62 -4.46 -15.96 7.11
CA ARG A 62 -3.42 -16.03 6.07
C ARG A 62 -2.06 -16.07 6.75
N TYR A 63 -1.17 -16.91 6.25
CA TYR A 63 0.21 -17.02 6.71
C TYR A 63 1.14 -16.17 5.83
N CYS A 64 2.37 -15.98 6.28
CA CYS A 64 3.39 -15.26 5.55
C CYS A 64 3.79 -16.04 4.29
N ILE A 65 3.87 -15.37 3.14
CA ILE A 65 4.26 -15.97 1.85
C ILE A 65 5.75 -16.35 1.78
N GLU A 66 6.60 -15.70 2.59
CA GLU A 66 8.04 -16.03 2.65
C GLU A 66 8.28 -17.51 3.04
N PRO A 67 9.11 -18.26 2.28
CA PRO A 67 9.40 -19.67 2.55
C PRO A 67 9.81 -19.94 4.01
N GLY A 68 9.31 -21.05 4.56
CA GLY A 68 9.55 -21.46 5.95
C GLY A 68 8.89 -20.57 7.02
N CYS A 69 8.12 -19.52 6.67
CA CYS A 69 7.58 -18.59 7.65
C CYS A 69 6.16 -18.94 8.14
N ALA A 70 6.07 -19.75 9.20
CA ALA A 70 4.79 -20.09 9.86
C ALA A 70 4.09 -18.91 10.60
N LYS A 71 4.57 -17.67 10.50
CA LYS A 71 3.96 -16.50 11.17
C LYS A 71 2.74 -15.99 10.39
N GLN A 72 1.71 -15.54 11.11
CA GLN A 72 0.52 -14.96 10.49
C GLN A 72 0.85 -13.69 9.67
N ALA A 73 0.24 -13.55 8.51
CA ALA A 73 0.34 -12.33 7.70
C ALA A 73 -0.54 -11.21 8.26
N HIS A 74 0.00 -9.99 8.28
CA HIS A 74 -0.72 -8.79 8.74
C HIS A 74 -1.19 -7.91 7.57
N ALA A 75 -0.36 -7.78 6.53
CA ALA A 75 -0.67 -7.06 5.30
C ALA A 75 0.16 -7.64 4.16
N ARG A 76 -0.25 -7.44 2.89
CA ARG A 76 0.50 -7.85 1.69
C ARG A 76 0.93 -9.34 1.68
N GLN A 77 0.15 -10.22 2.34
CA GLN A 77 0.49 -11.63 2.55
C GLN A 77 1.82 -11.87 3.32
N ARG A 78 2.36 -10.88 4.03
CA ARG A 78 3.59 -10.99 4.81
C ARG A 78 3.37 -10.74 6.30
N CYS A 79 4.18 -11.35 7.16
CA CYS A 79 4.19 -11.08 8.60
C CYS A 79 4.92 -9.76 8.91
N VAL A 80 4.88 -9.28 10.17
CA VAL A 80 5.53 -8.01 10.55
C VAL A 80 7.02 -7.98 10.19
N ARG A 81 7.77 -9.06 10.48
CA ARG A 81 9.23 -9.18 10.19
C ARG A 81 9.52 -9.13 8.69
N HIS A 82 8.59 -9.59 7.86
CA HIS A 82 8.72 -9.65 6.41
C HIS A 82 8.00 -8.47 5.71
N GLY A 83 7.83 -7.31 6.33
CA GLY A 83 7.24 -6.14 5.64
C GLY A 83 5.71 -6.13 5.53
N GLY A 84 5.02 -6.98 6.30
CA GLY A 84 3.60 -6.83 6.63
C GLY A 84 3.31 -5.70 7.62
N GLY A 85 4.34 -5.08 8.19
CA GLY A 85 4.24 -3.84 8.96
C GLY A 85 4.16 -2.59 8.07
N ARG A 86 3.70 -1.49 8.65
CA ARG A 86 3.84 -0.14 8.06
C ARG A 86 5.08 0.51 8.66
N LYS A 87 5.99 1.03 7.83
CA LYS A 87 7.11 1.89 8.29
C LYS A 87 6.56 3.22 8.83
N CYS A 88 7.37 3.93 9.61
CA CYS A 88 7.12 5.31 9.99
C CYS A 88 7.11 6.23 8.75
N LYS A 89 6.31 7.30 8.78
CA LYS A 89 6.25 8.32 7.72
C LYS A 89 7.41 9.31 7.71
N VAL A 90 8.12 9.49 8.82
CA VAL A 90 9.34 10.31 8.85
C VAL A 90 10.40 9.65 7.99
N ASN A 91 11.06 10.44 7.14
CA ASN A 91 12.15 10.01 6.27
C ASN A 91 13.24 9.30 7.09
N GLU A 92 13.88 8.29 6.47
CA GLU A 92 14.96 7.48 7.08
C GLU A 92 14.59 6.72 8.38
N CYS A 93 13.33 6.77 8.82
CA CYS A 93 12.88 6.08 10.01
C CYS A 93 12.48 4.62 9.72
N GLU A 94 13.39 3.69 9.99
CA GLU A 94 13.14 2.25 9.82
C GLU A 94 12.11 1.66 10.79
N TYR A 95 11.82 2.34 11.89
CA TYR A 95 10.88 1.86 12.91
C TYR A 95 9.45 1.75 12.37
N LEU A 96 8.72 0.75 12.87
CA LEU A 96 7.34 0.51 12.49
C LEU A 96 6.38 1.55 13.09
N ALA A 97 5.42 1.99 12.27
CA ALA A 97 4.34 2.86 12.68
C ALA A 97 3.42 2.19 13.71
N LYS A 98 3.16 2.89 14.82
CA LYS A 98 2.23 2.52 15.88
C LYS A 98 1.03 3.47 15.94
N TYR A 99 1.23 4.76 15.66
CA TYR A 99 0.21 5.82 15.84
C TYR A 99 0.09 6.67 14.56
N SER A 100 -1.08 6.68 13.92
CA SER A 100 -1.41 7.52 12.74
C SER A 100 -0.41 7.52 11.55
N GLY A 101 0.46 6.50 11.45
CA GLY A 101 1.53 6.42 10.44
C GLY A 101 2.94 6.66 10.97
N TYR A 102 3.11 6.91 12.27
CA TYR A 102 4.40 7.18 12.90
C TYR A 102 4.76 6.19 14.01
N CYS A 103 6.05 6.02 14.27
CA CYS A 103 6.57 5.16 15.34
C CYS A 103 6.45 5.85 16.71
N ARG A 104 6.78 5.12 17.80
CA ARG A 104 6.76 5.66 19.17
C ARG A 104 7.72 6.83 19.42
N ARG A 105 8.80 6.95 18.62
CA ARG A 105 9.79 8.04 18.71
C ARG A 105 9.34 9.30 17.97
N HIS A 106 8.44 9.16 16.99
CA HIS A 106 8.02 10.24 16.09
C HIS A 106 6.51 10.49 16.24
N THR A 107 6.02 10.70 17.46
CA THR A 107 4.59 10.96 17.65
C THR A 107 4.15 12.21 16.87
N THR A 108 2.84 12.39 16.65
CA THR A 108 2.32 13.58 15.94
C THR A 108 2.71 14.91 16.58
N ALA A 109 3.06 14.93 17.88
CA ALA A 109 3.62 16.10 18.54
C ALA A 109 5.11 16.33 18.19
N THR A 110 5.87 15.27 17.94
CA THR A 110 7.31 15.32 17.63
C THR A 110 7.55 15.78 16.19
N VAL A 111 6.74 15.34 15.22
CA VAL A 111 6.92 15.66 13.80
C VAL A 111 6.47 17.08 13.42
N ALA A 112 5.79 17.79 14.32
CA ALA A 112 5.45 19.20 14.13
C ALA A 112 6.66 20.13 14.31
N SER A 113 7.78 19.63 14.86
CA SER A 113 8.98 20.42 15.20
C SER A 113 10.14 20.28 14.22
N PHE A 114 10.00 19.47 13.16
CA PHE A 114 11.06 19.17 12.18
C PHE A 114 10.64 19.52 10.73
N VAL A 115 9.81 20.56 10.56
CA VAL A 115 9.42 21.12 9.25
C VAL A 115 9.96 22.53 9.01
N ASN A 116 10.98 22.93 9.78
CA ASN A 116 11.88 24.05 9.47
C ASN A 116 13.27 23.48 9.11
N GLU A 117 13.96 24.20 8.23
CA GLU A 117 15.08 23.77 7.38
C GLU A 117 14.74 22.54 6.48
N GLU A 118 14.88 22.60 5.15
CA GLU A 118 15.69 23.51 4.33
C GLU A 118 14.85 24.22 3.22
N THR A 119 14.85 25.56 3.26
CA THR A 119 14.80 26.36 2.02
C THR A 119 16.06 27.24 2.02
N PRO A 120 16.99 27.08 1.07
CA PRO A 120 18.21 27.87 1.05
C PRO A 120 17.88 29.35 0.85
N SER A 121 18.27 30.17 1.82
CA SER A 121 18.27 31.61 1.70
C SER A 121 19.43 32.05 0.78
N SER A 122 19.11 32.44 -0.45
CA SER A 122 20.01 33.24 -1.29
C SER A 122 19.24 34.28 -2.11
N THR A 123 19.01 35.42 -1.44
CA THR A 123 19.18 36.79 -1.96
C THR A 123 18.62 37.19 -3.34
N SER A 124 17.76 38.22 -3.27
CA SER A 124 17.54 39.32 -4.23
C SER A 124 17.06 39.03 -5.65
N ALA A 125 15.87 39.54 -5.95
CA ALA A 125 15.46 39.85 -7.31
C ALA A 125 16.14 41.14 -7.79
N VAL A 126 16.67 41.13 -9.02
CA VAL A 126 16.55 42.24 -9.97
C VAL A 126 16.30 41.67 -11.37
N ASP A 127 15.25 42.20 -11.97
CA ASP A 127 14.96 42.34 -13.41
C ASP A 127 14.79 41.12 -14.33
N ALA A 128 13.90 41.33 -15.29
CA ALA A 128 13.50 40.42 -16.35
C ALA A 128 13.56 41.16 -17.70
N MET A 129 13.51 40.38 -18.80
CA MET A 129 13.59 40.84 -20.21
C MET A 129 15.05 41.17 -20.60
N ASP A 130 15.66 40.53 -21.60
CA ASP A 130 15.32 40.70 -23.03
C ASP A 130 15.41 39.42 -23.89
N ILE A 131 14.90 39.54 -25.13
CA ILE A 131 14.82 38.48 -26.15
C ILE A 131 15.55 38.95 -27.43
N GLU A 132 16.73 38.39 -27.71
CA GLU A 132 17.38 38.33 -29.03
C GLU A 132 18.09 36.95 -29.10
N PHE A 133 17.75 35.99 -29.98
CA PHE A 133 17.60 35.97 -31.44
C PHE A 133 18.92 36.02 -32.23
N ASP A 134 19.54 34.85 -32.39
CA ASP A 134 20.04 34.25 -33.65
C ASP A 134 20.74 32.94 -33.24
N MET A 135 20.44 31.73 -33.72
CA MET A 135 19.98 31.24 -35.03
C MET A 135 20.97 31.38 -36.20
N LEU A 136 21.88 30.39 -36.24
CA LEU A 136 22.47 29.82 -37.47
C LEU A 136 23.51 30.68 -38.23
N THR A 137 24.80 30.32 -38.13
CA THR A 137 25.65 29.94 -39.30
C THR A 137 27.09 29.56 -38.92
N LEU A 138 27.69 28.64 -39.71
CA LEU A 138 29.15 28.41 -39.93
C LEU A 138 30.03 28.15 -38.67
N LEU A 139 30.83 27.09 -38.50
CA LEU A 139 31.23 25.87 -39.21
C LEU A 139 31.65 24.84 -38.11
N ALA A 140 31.88 23.53 -38.34
CA ALA A 140 31.98 22.73 -39.56
C ALA A 140 31.36 21.31 -39.33
N GLN A 141 31.78 20.34 -40.14
CA GLN A 141 31.59 18.89 -40.00
C GLN A 141 32.91 18.20 -40.46
N PRO A 142 32.96 16.89 -40.81
CA PRO A 142 33.01 15.72 -39.93
C PRO A 142 34.24 14.83 -40.21
N THR A 143 34.43 13.74 -39.47
CA THR A 143 35.18 12.56 -39.95
C THR A 143 34.47 11.26 -39.57
N SER A 144 34.29 10.40 -40.56
CA SER A 144 33.94 8.98 -40.50
C SER A 144 35.15 8.16 -39.96
N ASP A 145 35.17 6.83 -39.78
CA ASP A 145 34.34 5.67 -40.20
C ASP A 145 34.25 4.71 -38.98
N ALA A 146 33.15 4.03 -38.67
CA ALA A 146 32.64 2.79 -39.27
C ALA A 146 33.66 1.62 -39.32
N GLU A 147 33.50 0.63 -38.43
CA GLU A 147 33.77 -0.80 -38.73
C GLU A 147 32.75 -1.68 -37.97
N ASP A 148 32.07 -2.55 -38.72
CA ASP A 148 31.15 -3.59 -38.24
C ASP A 148 31.92 -4.85 -37.80
N THR A 149 31.31 -5.66 -36.92
CA THR A 149 31.41 -7.13 -37.01
C THR A 149 30.08 -7.77 -36.56
N ASP A 150 29.53 -8.59 -37.43
CA ASP A 150 28.35 -9.45 -37.22
C ASP A 150 28.67 -10.70 -36.34
N ASP A 151 27.75 -11.67 -36.38
CA ASP A 151 27.89 -13.10 -35.98
C ASP A 151 27.66 -13.48 -34.50
N GLU A 152 26.98 -14.59 -34.17
CA GLU A 152 26.13 -15.48 -35.00
C GLU A 152 25.08 -16.17 -34.10
N ALA A 153 23.95 -16.58 -34.68
CA ALA A 153 22.87 -17.29 -33.99
C ALA A 153 23.09 -18.82 -33.90
N ALA A 154 23.16 -19.36 -32.68
CA ALA A 154 22.91 -20.78 -32.38
C ALA A 154 21.81 -20.88 -31.30
N ARG A 155 20.57 -21.28 -31.61
CA ARG A 155 20.13 -22.66 -31.95
C ARG A 155 20.54 -23.72 -30.93
N HIS A 156 19.80 -23.82 -29.83
CA HIS A 156 19.54 -25.12 -29.19
C HIS A 156 18.08 -25.20 -28.71
N GLY A 157 17.19 -25.54 -29.65
CA GLY A 157 15.93 -26.17 -29.31
C GLY A 157 16.10 -27.68 -29.36
N ILE A 158 15.81 -28.37 -28.26
CA ILE A 158 15.51 -29.82 -28.27
C ILE A 158 14.29 -30.02 -27.38
N ASP A 159 13.16 -30.28 -28.03
CA ASP A 159 11.94 -30.81 -27.41
C ASP A 159 11.95 -32.34 -27.60
N TRP A 160 11.81 -33.11 -26.52
CA TRP A 160 11.74 -34.57 -26.51
C TRP A 160 10.73 -35.06 -25.45
N ILE A 161 9.45 -34.93 -25.80
CA ILE A 161 8.47 -36.05 -25.86
C ILE A 161 8.68 -37.24 -24.89
N HIS A 162 7.71 -37.40 -23.98
CA HIS A 162 7.20 -38.64 -23.34
C HIS A 162 8.13 -39.71 -22.71
N THR A 163 7.92 -39.95 -21.41
CA THR A 163 7.64 -41.28 -20.82
C THR A 163 6.91 -41.05 -19.47
N LEU A 164 5.62 -41.40 -19.34
CA LEU A 164 5.10 -42.63 -18.71
C LEU A 164 5.81 -42.95 -17.37
N ASN A 165 5.15 -42.70 -16.23
CA ASN A 165 4.18 -43.59 -15.56
C ASN A 165 4.84 -44.77 -14.84
N GLU A 166 4.91 -44.70 -13.50
CA GLU A 166 4.69 -45.83 -12.58
C GLU A 166 4.68 -45.37 -11.11
N SER A 167 3.72 -45.88 -10.33
CA SER A 167 3.67 -45.82 -8.86
C SER A 167 3.68 -47.25 -8.34
N PRO A 168 4.50 -47.58 -7.33
CA PRO A 168 3.99 -48.38 -6.20
C PRO A 168 4.77 -48.15 -4.87
N PRO A 169 4.46 -48.88 -3.78
CA PRO A 169 3.20 -49.54 -3.42
C PRO A 169 2.47 -48.86 -2.24
#